data_AF-A0A5Q4G587-F1
#
_entry.id   AF-A0A5Q4G587-F1
#
_cell.length_a   1.000
_cell.length_b   1.000
_cell.length_c   1.000
_cell.angle_alpha   90.00
_cell.angle_beta   90.00
_cell.angle_gamma   90.00
#
_symmetry.space_group_name_H-M   'P 1'
#
loop_
_entity.id
_entity.type
_entity.pdbx_description
1 polymer ?
#
loop_
_entity_poly.entity_id
_entity_poly.type
_entity_poly.pdbx_seq_one_letter_code
_entity_poly.pdbx_strand_id
1 'polypeptide(L)'
;MQHVIVVGDIHTQAEKFWRILRESGCSDDALEPAARLMERDDTRLVLLGDLVHAKSRQRYADLVNVRRYDEYNPRHLKIAEAAQESFLYDVRRFQAALPEGRMTIIMGNHDFNAVSDEQGPLRTDDVSHLEWKPNYGTSLPDDLQAWISTWPSEVIIDGLHLAHVGPLPEHNTYDNAFYLENRRRWIYEEEDVMEQTPHRLGVYGHTPVRGGVNIASQGRAVLLDTNGHGDEYTYLDVRIDEDGYHLRMRGLFFDELIAR
;
A
#
# COMPACT_ATOMS: atom_id res chain seq x y z
N MET A 1 -1.42 -5.93 24.62
CA MET A 1 -1.47 -4.67 23.86
C MET A 1 -0.66 -4.88 22.59
N GLN A 2 -1.25 -4.71 21.41
CA GLN A 2 -0.54 -4.73 20.12
C GLN A 2 -0.27 -3.29 19.66
N HIS A 3 0.78 -3.11 18.87
CA HIS A 3 1.14 -1.86 18.21
C HIS A 3 1.32 -2.12 16.71
N VAL A 4 0.42 -1.62 15.88
CA VAL A 4 0.45 -1.82 14.43
C VAL A 4 0.72 -0.49 13.75
N ILE A 5 1.78 -0.43 12.95
CA ILE A 5 2.04 0.68 12.04
C ILE A 5 1.50 0.28 10.67
N VAL A 6 0.53 1.03 10.17
CA VAL A 6 -0.09 0.81 8.85
C VAL A 6 0.34 1.91 7.91
N VAL A 7 0.83 1.53 6.73
CA VAL A 7 1.28 2.44 5.67
C VAL A 7 0.46 2.17 4.41
N GLY A 8 -0.12 3.24 3.86
CA GLY A 8 -0.87 3.21 2.61
C GLY A 8 -0.02 3.02 1.36
N ASP A 9 -0.67 3.16 0.20
CA ASP A 9 -0.09 3.01 -1.14
C ASP A 9 1.18 3.86 -1.33
N ILE A 10 2.23 3.32 -1.94
CA ILE A 10 3.53 4.01 -2.07
C ILE A 10 3.78 4.50 -3.49
N HIS A 11 3.40 3.74 -4.51
CA HIS A 11 3.56 4.06 -5.92
C HIS A 11 4.96 4.57 -6.29
N THR A 12 5.97 3.78 -5.94
CA THR A 12 7.39 4.05 -6.27
C THR A 12 7.97 5.31 -5.61
N GLN A 13 7.33 5.85 -4.57
CA GLN A 13 7.88 6.99 -3.82
C GLN A 13 8.82 6.51 -2.70
N ALA A 14 9.97 5.94 -3.09
CA ALA A 14 10.93 5.33 -2.18
C ALA A 14 11.37 6.28 -1.05
N GLU A 15 11.68 7.53 -1.36
CA GLU A 15 12.07 8.52 -0.33
C GLU A 15 10.98 8.73 0.72
N LYS A 16 9.72 8.77 0.29
CA LYS A 16 8.55 8.92 1.16
C LYS A 16 8.38 7.69 2.05
N PHE A 17 8.50 6.50 1.48
CA PHE A 17 8.47 5.24 2.21
C PHE A 17 9.52 5.18 3.32
N TRP A 18 10.79 5.44 2.99
CA TRP A 18 11.88 5.41 3.97
C TRP A 18 11.77 6.51 5.02
N ARG A 19 11.22 7.68 4.66
CA ARG A 19 10.90 8.72 5.64
C ARG A 19 9.82 8.25 6.62
N ILE A 20 8.74 7.63 6.14
CA ILE A 20 7.67 7.07 6.97
C ILE A 20 8.24 6.00 7.92
N LEU A 21 9.11 5.10 7.44
CA LEU A 21 9.69 4.07 8.29
C LEU A 21 10.59 4.67 9.39
N ARG A 22 11.38 5.71 9.09
CA ARG A 22 12.18 6.40 10.11
C ARG A 22 11.33 7.16 11.12
N GLU A 23 10.38 7.97 10.66
CA GLU A 23 9.52 8.78 11.53
C GLU A 23 8.58 7.93 12.37
N SER A 24 8.08 6.83 11.81
CA SER A 24 7.32 5.86 12.58
C SER A 24 8.20 5.20 13.63
N GLY A 25 9.51 5.03 13.39
CA GLY A 25 10.49 4.32 14.21
C GLY A 25 10.69 2.86 13.79
N CYS A 26 10.19 2.46 12.62
CA CYS A 26 10.37 1.12 12.06
C CYS A 26 11.76 0.90 11.46
N SER A 27 12.42 1.96 10.98
CA SER A 27 13.81 1.90 10.51
C SER A 27 14.71 2.90 11.23
N ASP A 28 16.00 2.63 11.24
CA ASP A 28 17.03 3.57 11.70
C ASP A 28 17.52 4.51 10.58
N ASP A 29 18.54 5.31 10.87
CA ASP A 29 19.14 6.25 9.91
C ASP A 29 19.91 5.55 8.77
N ALA A 30 20.29 4.28 8.95
CA ALA A 30 20.90 3.45 7.92
C ALA A 30 19.86 2.72 7.04
N LEU A 31 18.57 2.96 7.28
CA LEU A 31 17.44 2.28 6.64
C LEU A 31 17.35 0.79 6.99
N GLU A 32 17.97 0.39 8.10
CA GLU A 32 17.87 -0.96 8.63
C GLU A 32 16.70 -1.05 9.63
N PRO A 33 16.13 -2.25 9.86
CA PRO A 33 15.08 -2.41 10.85
C PRO A 33 15.48 -1.92 12.25
N ALA A 34 14.64 -1.06 12.84
CA ALA A 34 14.87 -0.56 14.18
C ALA A 34 14.68 -1.66 15.24
N ALA A 35 15.42 -1.57 16.35
CA ALA A 35 15.37 -2.52 17.46
C ALA A 35 13.95 -2.83 17.95
N ARG A 36 13.06 -1.82 17.99
CA ARG A 36 11.66 -2.03 18.42
C ARG A 36 10.90 -3.02 17.53
N LEU A 37 11.18 -3.04 16.22
CA LEU A 37 10.51 -3.91 15.25
C LEU A 37 11.20 -5.28 15.25
N MET A 38 12.48 -5.32 15.57
CA MET A 38 13.25 -6.57 15.71
C MET A 38 12.92 -7.34 16.99
N GLU A 39 12.80 -6.65 18.13
CA GLU A 39 12.84 -7.27 19.46
C GLU A 39 11.47 -7.39 20.13
N ARG A 40 10.50 -6.55 19.76
CA ARG A 40 9.20 -6.54 20.44
C ARG A 40 8.15 -7.35 19.68
N ASP A 41 7.66 -8.40 20.30
CA ASP A 41 6.65 -9.29 19.73
C ASP A 41 5.29 -8.64 19.48
N ASP A 42 5.01 -7.52 20.15
CA ASP A 42 3.75 -6.79 20.05
C ASP A 42 3.73 -5.71 18.96
N THR A 43 4.84 -5.46 18.27
CA THR A 43 4.91 -4.42 17.23
C THR A 43 4.85 -5.07 15.84
N ARG A 44 4.04 -4.53 14.93
CA ARG A 44 3.91 -5.01 13.54
C ARG A 44 3.90 -3.84 12.56
N LEU A 45 4.42 -4.07 11.35
CA LEU A 45 4.33 -3.16 10.21
C LEU A 45 3.45 -3.79 9.13
N VAL A 46 2.46 -3.05 8.63
CA VAL A 46 1.62 -3.50 7.53
C VAL A 46 1.65 -2.46 6.41
N LEU A 47 2.01 -2.89 5.20
CA LEU A 47 1.88 -2.09 3.99
C LEU A 47 0.58 -2.50 3.27
N LEU A 48 -0.27 -1.54 2.92
CA LEU A 48 -1.56 -1.81 2.28
C LEU A 48 -1.46 -2.10 0.77
N GLY A 49 -0.25 -2.27 0.24
CA GLY A 49 0.00 -2.59 -1.17
C GLY A 49 0.34 -1.37 -2.02
N ASP A 50 0.23 -1.55 -3.33
CA ASP A 50 0.53 -0.59 -4.38
C ASP A 50 1.91 0.04 -4.21
N LEU A 51 2.95 -0.82 -4.19
CA LEU A 51 4.34 -0.39 -4.09
C LEU A 51 4.90 0.11 -5.44
N VAL A 52 4.39 -0.46 -6.54
CA VAL A 52 4.81 -0.16 -7.91
C VAL A 52 3.87 0.84 -8.60
N HIS A 53 4.23 1.19 -9.84
CA HIS A 53 3.45 2.04 -10.75
C HIS A 53 3.23 3.46 -10.21
N ALA A 54 4.07 4.42 -10.61
CA ALA A 54 3.93 5.80 -10.17
C ALA A 54 2.58 6.42 -10.62
N LYS A 55 1.88 7.14 -9.73
CA LYS A 55 0.51 7.64 -10.00
C LYS A 55 0.39 8.65 -11.17
N SER A 56 1.47 9.24 -11.67
CA SER A 56 1.38 10.25 -12.76
C SER A 56 2.60 10.28 -13.66
N ARG A 57 2.43 10.82 -14.87
CA ARG A 57 3.52 11.04 -15.83
C ARG A 57 4.63 11.92 -15.29
N GLN A 58 4.30 12.91 -14.46
CA GLN A 58 5.32 13.74 -13.82
C GLN A 58 6.17 12.93 -12.85
N ARG A 59 5.55 12.06 -12.04
CA ARG A 59 6.30 11.18 -11.12
C ARG A 59 7.20 10.20 -11.87
N TYR A 60 6.74 9.66 -13.00
CA TYR A 60 7.61 8.90 -13.89
C TYR A 60 8.77 9.72 -14.46
N ALA A 61 8.50 10.96 -14.86
CA ALA A 61 9.53 11.86 -15.39
C ALA A 61 10.62 12.13 -14.34
N ASP A 62 10.21 12.33 -13.07
CA ASP A 62 11.13 12.47 -11.93
C ASP A 62 11.92 11.17 -11.70
N LEU A 63 11.24 10.02 -11.68
CA LEU A 63 11.82 8.69 -11.45
C LEU A 63 12.93 8.36 -12.45
N VAL A 64 12.71 8.66 -13.73
CA VAL A 64 13.68 8.35 -14.80
C VAL A 64 14.57 9.55 -15.18
N ASN A 65 14.44 10.67 -14.45
CA ASN A 65 15.19 11.92 -14.62
C ASN A 65 15.14 12.47 -16.06
N VAL A 66 13.92 12.67 -16.58
CA VAL A 66 13.67 13.27 -17.89
C VAL A 66 12.65 14.40 -17.79
N ARG A 67 12.64 15.32 -18.76
CA ARG A 67 11.67 16.44 -18.76
C ARG A 67 10.22 15.97 -18.98
N ARG A 68 10.03 14.92 -19.79
CA ARG A 68 8.72 14.37 -20.13
C ARG A 68 8.85 12.87 -20.30
N TYR A 69 8.12 12.13 -19.47
CA TYR A 69 8.01 10.69 -19.62
C TYR A 69 7.14 10.33 -20.82
N ASP A 70 7.54 9.27 -21.51
CA ASP A 70 6.89 8.67 -22.66
C ASP A 70 6.92 7.16 -22.43
N GLU A 71 5.76 6.60 -22.09
CA GLU A 71 5.55 5.21 -21.75
C GLU A 71 5.84 4.27 -22.94
N TYR A 72 5.79 4.78 -24.18
CA TYR A 72 6.12 4.01 -25.38
C TYR A 72 7.61 4.12 -25.77
N ASN A 73 8.39 4.92 -25.07
CA ASN A 73 9.83 4.99 -25.28
C ASN A 73 10.52 3.85 -24.51
N PRO A 74 11.13 2.85 -25.20
CA PRO A 74 11.69 1.69 -24.53
C PRO A 74 12.81 2.03 -23.53
N ARG A 75 13.51 3.16 -23.74
CA ARG A 75 14.55 3.61 -22.81
C ARG A 75 13.96 4.17 -21.53
N HIS A 76 12.87 4.94 -21.63
CA HIS A 76 12.19 5.46 -20.43
C HIS A 76 11.61 4.30 -19.62
N LEU A 77 10.95 3.37 -20.29
CA LEU A 77 10.33 2.20 -19.67
C LEU A 77 11.37 1.36 -18.92
N LYS A 78 12.48 1.02 -19.58
CA LYS A 78 13.58 0.26 -18.96
C LYS A 78 14.17 0.92 -17.72
N ILE A 79 14.28 2.26 -17.70
CA ILE A 79 14.78 2.99 -16.52
C ILE A 79 13.73 2.96 -15.41
N ALA A 80 12.44 3.11 -15.74
CA ALA A 80 11.36 3.03 -14.77
C ALA A 80 11.25 1.64 -14.14
N GLU A 81 11.36 0.57 -14.92
CA GLU A 81 11.41 -0.82 -14.46
C GLU A 81 12.57 -1.01 -13.48
N ALA A 82 13.79 -0.65 -13.88
CA ALA A 82 14.99 -0.80 -13.04
C ALA A 82 14.90 -0.02 -11.72
N ALA A 83 14.30 1.18 -11.73
CA ALA A 83 14.12 1.98 -10.52
C ALA A 83 13.09 1.35 -9.57
N GLN A 84 11.99 0.83 -10.11
CA GLN A 84 10.97 0.12 -9.33
C GLN A 84 11.49 -1.21 -8.76
N GLU A 85 12.21 -1.98 -9.57
CA GLU A 85 12.86 -3.22 -9.15
C GLU A 85 13.87 -2.98 -8.03
N SER A 86 14.71 -1.95 -8.16
CA SER A 86 15.66 -1.56 -7.10
C SER A 86 14.93 -1.24 -5.79
N PHE A 87 13.84 -0.47 -5.86
CA PHE A 87 13.01 -0.17 -4.69
C PHE A 87 12.40 -1.44 -4.07
N LEU A 88 11.85 -2.34 -4.89
CA LEU A 88 11.29 -3.60 -4.43
C LEU A 88 12.35 -4.50 -3.77
N TYR A 89 13.56 -4.57 -4.32
CA TYR A 89 14.66 -5.31 -3.69
C TYR A 89 15.07 -4.71 -2.34
N ASP A 90 15.08 -3.40 -2.19
CA ASP A 90 15.35 -2.76 -0.90
C ASP A 90 14.25 -3.08 0.13
N VAL A 91 12.98 -3.03 -0.26
CA VAL A 91 11.85 -3.41 0.61
C VAL A 91 11.92 -4.89 0.98
N ARG A 92 12.22 -5.77 0.02
CA ARG A 92 12.37 -7.21 0.26
C ARG A 92 13.52 -7.50 1.20
N ARG A 93 14.66 -6.82 1.04
CA ARG A 93 15.81 -6.94 1.95
C ARG A 93 15.44 -6.50 3.37
N PHE A 94 14.74 -5.38 3.50
CA PHE A 94 14.25 -4.89 4.79
C PHE A 94 13.30 -5.89 5.45
N GLN A 95 12.32 -6.43 4.70
CA GLN A 95 11.41 -7.46 5.20
C GLN A 95 12.17 -8.73 5.63
N ALA A 96 13.14 -9.19 4.83
CA ALA A 96 13.91 -10.39 5.11
C ALA A 96 14.83 -10.28 6.34
N ALA A 97 15.19 -9.06 6.74
CA ALA A 97 15.95 -8.81 7.96
C ALA A 97 15.08 -8.87 9.24
N LEU A 98 13.75 -8.85 9.11
CA LEU A 98 12.82 -8.91 10.23
C LEU A 98 12.48 -10.34 10.65
N PRO A 99 12.10 -10.57 11.92
CA PRO A 99 11.43 -11.80 12.33
C PRO A 99 10.18 -12.08 11.49
N GLU A 100 9.86 -13.36 11.29
CA GLU A 100 8.68 -13.78 10.54
C GLU A 100 7.38 -13.15 11.10
N GLY A 101 6.51 -12.68 10.19
CA GLY A 101 5.23 -12.07 10.56
C GLY A 101 5.32 -10.65 11.12
N ARG A 102 6.52 -10.08 11.23
CA ARG A 102 6.72 -8.71 11.76
C ARG A 102 6.32 -7.62 10.76
N MET A 103 6.51 -7.90 9.48
CA MET A 103 6.10 -7.04 8.38
C MET A 103 5.27 -7.82 7.38
N THR A 104 4.06 -7.34 7.12
CA THR A 104 3.18 -7.89 6.08
C THR A 104 2.96 -6.85 4.99
N ILE A 105 3.06 -7.28 3.74
CA ILE A 105 2.72 -6.48 2.57
C ILE A 105 1.46 -7.10 2.01
N ILE A 106 0.39 -6.32 1.90
CA ILE A 106 -0.88 -6.76 1.31
C ILE A 106 -0.79 -6.55 -0.21
N MET A 107 -1.35 -7.49 -0.97
CA MET A 107 -1.41 -7.39 -2.42
C MET A 107 -2.29 -6.21 -2.84
N GLY A 108 -1.71 -5.19 -3.48
CA GLY A 108 -2.45 -4.12 -4.14
C GLY A 108 -2.84 -4.47 -5.57
N ASN A 109 -3.74 -3.69 -6.18
CA ASN A 109 -4.14 -3.96 -7.56
C ASN A 109 -3.02 -3.63 -8.56
N HIS A 110 -2.15 -2.67 -8.26
CA HIS A 110 -0.98 -2.37 -9.09
C HIS A 110 0.08 -3.46 -8.99
N ASP A 111 0.29 -4.01 -7.80
CA ASP A 111 1.25 -5.10 -7.58
C ASP A 111 0.77 -6.39 -8.25
N PHE A 112 -0.52 -6.71 -8.11
CA PHE A 112 -1.14 -7.84 -8.80
C PHE A 112 -0.99 -7.71 -10.31
N ASN A 113 -1.22 -6.50 -10.84
CA ASN A 113 -1.03 -6.24 -12.25
C ASN A 113 0.43 -6.47 -12.68
N ALA A 114 1.42 -6.05 -11.88
CA ALA A 114 2.82 -6.24 -12.21
C ALA A 114 3.24 -7.71 -12.31
N VAL A 115 2.63 -8.60 -11.50
CA VAL A 115 2.94 -10.04 -11.53
C VAL A 115 2.05 -10.86 -12.47
N SER A 116 0.97 -10.28 -12.98
CA SER A 116 0.00 -10.96 -13.85
C SER A 116 0.23 -10.61 -15.33
N ASP A 117 0.67 -11.62 -16.10
CA ASP A 117 0.88 -11.50 -17.55
C ASP A 117 -0.45 -11.42 -18.32
N GLU A 118 -1.53 -11.98 -17.78
CA GLU A 118 -2.84 -12.02 -18.44
C GLU A 118 -3.55 -10.66 -18.39
N GLN A 119 -3.21 -9.82 -17.41
CA GLN A 119 -3.78 -8.49 -17.32
C GLN A 119 -3.07 -7.52 -18.25
N GLY A 120 -3.87 -6.80 -19.04
CA GLY A 120 -3.40 -5.69 -19.83
C GLY A 120 -2.83 -4.55 -18.97
N PRO A 121 -2.24 -3.53 -19.63
CA PRO A 121 -1.78 -2.31 -18.98
C PRO A 121 -2.87 -1.65 -18.13
N LEU A 122 -2.53 -1.29 -16.90
CA LEU A 122 -3.34 -0.38 -16.11
C LEU A 122 -3.14 1.06 -16.55
N ARG A 123 -4.12 1.90 -16.24
CA ARG A 123 -4.04 3.34 -16.48
C ARG A 123 -4.36 4.08 -15.20
N THR A 124 -3.49 5.00 -14.83
CA THR A 124 -3.70 5.94 -13.73
C THR A 124 -3.48 7.35 -14.26
N ASP A 125 -4.40 8.25 -13.92
CA ASP A 125 -4.41 9.65 -14.37
C ASP A 125 -4.09 9.80 -15.87
N ASP A 126 -2.87 10.22 -16.19
CA ASP A 126 -2.39 10.59 -17.52
C ASP A 126 -1.32 9.64 -18.10
N VAL A 127 -1.13 8.45 -17.51
CA VAL A 127 -0.13 7.46 -17.92
C VAL A 127 -0.70 6.04 -17.94
N SER A 128 -0.28 5.24 -18.92
CA SER A 128 -0.47 3.79 -18.92
C SER A 128 0.77 3.11 -18.34
N HIS A 129 0.56 2.15 -17.44
CA HIS A 129 1.60 1.31 -16.86
C HIS A 129 1.92 0.18 -17.84
N LEU A 130 3.06 0.30 -18.50
CA LEU A 130 3.52 -0.62 -19.55
C LEU A 130 4.68 -1.50 -19.07
N GLU A 131 5.18 -1.24 -17.87
CA GLU A 131 6.22 -2.01 -17.20
C GLU A 131 5.78 -3.46 -17.04
N TRP A 132 6.70 -4.38 -17.33
CA TRP A 132 6.47 -5.81 -17.18
C TRP A 132 5.31 -6.38 -18.00
N LYS A 133 4.82 -5.62 -19.00
CA LYS A 133 3.77 -6.08 -19.90
C LYS A 133 4.30 -6.69 -21.19
N PRO A 134 3.76 -7.84 -21.64
CA PRO A 134 4.11 -8.43 -22.92
C PRO A 134 3.99 -7.42 -24.06
N ASN A 135 4.98 -7.40 -24.95
CA ASN A 135 5.11 -6.49 -26.09
C ASN A 135 5.47 -5.03 -25.76
N TYR A 136 5.58 -4.65 -24.48
CA TYR A 136 5.96 -3.30 -24.08
C TYR A 136 7.24 -3.30 -23.23
N GLY A 137 7.14 -3.83 -22.01
CA GLY A 137 8.22 -3.88 -21.02
C GLY A 137 9.03 -5.17 -21.06
N THR A 138 9.99 -5.28 -20.16
CA THR A 138 10.70 -6.54 -19.88
C THR A 138 9.97 -7.29 -18.78
N SER A 139 9.96 -8.63 -18.79
CA SER A 139 9.37 -9.40 -17.69
C SER A 139 9.94 -9.02 -16.33
N LEU A 140 9.08 -8.95 -15.31
CA LEU A 140 9.49 -8.76 -13.92
C LEU A 140 10.46 -9.91 -13.54
N PRO A 141 11.57 -9.64 -12.83
CA PRO A 141 12.46 -10.70 -12.37
C PRO A 141 11.73 -11.80 -11.60
N ASP A 142 11.97 -13.06 -11.96
CA ASP A 142 11.26 -14.24 -11.43
C ASP A 142 11.23 -14.27 -9.89
N ASP A 143 12.29 -13.80 -9.24
CA ASP A 143 12.40 -13.82 -7.79
C ASP A 143 11.59 -12.72 -7.10
N LEU A 144 11.42 -11.55 -7.75
CA LEU A 144 10.46 -10.52 -7.33
C LEU A 144 9.03 -10.98 -7.60
N GLN A 145 8.77 -11.57 -8.77
CA GLN A 145 7.44 -12.12 -9.08
C GLN A 145 7.02 -13.18 -8.06
N ALA A 146 7.93 -14.11 -7.73
CA ALA A 146 7.70 -15.13 -6.72
C ALA A 146 7.47 -14.53 -5.33
N TRP A 147 8.23 -13.50 -4.94
CA TRP A 147 8.06 -12.82 -3.66
C TRP A 147 6.72 -12.08 -3.56
N ILE A 148 6.37 -11.25 -4.56
CA ILE A 148 5.11 -10.50 -4.58
C ILE A 148 3.91 -11.45 -4.58
N SER A 149 4.00 -12.57 -5.31
CA SER A 149 2.92 -13.57 -5.36
C SER A 149 2.62 -14.26 -4.02
N THR A 150 3.44 -14.05 -2.99
CA THR A 150 3.17 -14.54 -1.62
C THR A 150 2.32 -13.58 -0.78
N TRP A 151 2.08 -12.35 -1.24
CA TRP A 151 1.41 -11.33 -0.45
C TRP A 151 -0.08 -11.67 -0.27
N PRO A 152 -0.59 -11.63 0.97
CA PRO A 152 -2.01 -11.89 1.22
C PRO A 152 -2.89 -10.76 0.69
N SER A 153 -4.17 -11.05 0.42
CA SER A 153 -5.18 -10.04 0.09
C SER A 153 -5.66 -9.24 1.30
N GLU A 154 -5.55 -9.82 2.50
CA GLU A 154 -5.98 -9.21 3.76
C GLU A 154 -5.15 -9.71 4.96
N VAL A 155 -5.19 -8.95 6.05
CA VAL A 155 -4.61 -9.30 7.35
C VAL A 155 -5.58 -8.90 8.45
N ILE A 156 -5.78 -9.78 9.43
CA ILE A 156 -6.57 -9.50 10.63
C ILE A 156 -5.66 -9.50 11.86
N ILE A 157 -5.69 -8.42 12.63
CA ILE A 157 -4.93 -8.29 13.90
C ILE A 157 -5.91 -7.90 15.00
N ASP A 158 -6.23 -8.85 15.88
CA ASP A 158 -7.17 -8.69 16.99
C ASP A 158 -8.46 -7.91 16.62
N GLY A 159 -9.10 -8.30 15.50
CA GLY A 159 -10.36 -7.71 15.04
C GLY A 159 -10.23 -6.44 14.19
N LEU A 160 -9.02 -5.88 14.04
CA LEU A 160 -8.68 -4.89 13.02
C LEU A 160 -8.51 -5.59 11.67
N HIS A 161 -9.31 -5.22 10.69
CA HIS A 161 -9.21 -5.71 9.32
C HIS A 161 -8.36 -4.77 8.48
N LEU A 162 -7.37 -5.32 7.78
CA LEU A 162 -6.47 -4.58 6.89
C LEU A 162 -6.55 -5.23 5.52
N ALA A 163 -6.94 -4.47 4.50
CA ALA A 163 -6.99 -4.92 3.12
C ALA A 163 -6.68 -3.74 2.19
N HIS A 164 -6.45 -3.99 0.90
CA HIS A 164 -6.09 -2.90 -0.01
C HIS A 164 -7.29 -2.05 -0.40
N VAL A 165 -8.43 -2.64 -0.79
CA VAL A 165 -9.54 -1.89 -1.40
C VAL A 165 -10.73 -1.72 -0.47
N GLY A 166 -11.11 -2.76 0.28
CA GLY A 166 -12.32 -2.69 1.09
C GLY A 166 -12.61 -3.92 1.94
N PRO A 167 -13.77 -3.91 2.63
CA PRO A 167 -14.09 -4.89 3.67
C PRO A 167 -14.48 -6.29 3.18
N LEU A 168 -15.04 -6.40 1.98
CA LEU A 168 -15.55 -7.65 1.46
C LEU A 168 -14.50 -8.35 0.57
N PRO A 169 -14.45 -9.70 0.54
CA PRO A 169 -13.47 -10.44 -0.26
C PRO A 169 -13.45 -10.02 -1.74
N GLU A 170 -14.62 -9.74 -2.30
CA GLU A 170 -14.80 -9.34 -3.68
C GLU A 170 -14.27 -7.93 -3.99
N HIS A 171 -13.98 -7.11 -2.97
CA HIS A 171 -13.28 -5.83 -3.16
C HIS A 171 -11.79 -6.06 -3.42
N ASN A 172 -11.21 -7.14 -2.89
CA ASN A 172 -9.77 -7.42 -2.95
C ASN A 172 -9.43 -8.56 -3.93
N THR A 173 -10.34 -8.86 -4.85
CA THR A 173 -10.12 -9.82 -5.94
C THR A 173 -9.85 -9.03 -7.22
N TYR A 174 -8.61 -9.08 -7.72
CA TYR A 174 -8.16 -8.31 -8.88
C TYR A 174 -8.32 -9.10 -10.18
N ASP A 175 -9.54 -9.51 -10.51
CA ASP A 175 -9.85 -10.15 -11.79
C ASP A 175 -10.17 -9.11 -12.88
N ASN A 176 -10.59 -9.57 -14.06
CA ASN A 176 -11.01 -8.66 -15.13
C ASN A 176 -12.24 -7.82 -14.75
N ALA A 177 -13.11 -8.30 -13.86
CA ALA A 177 -14.30 -7.57 -13.42
C ALA A 177 -13.95 -6.43 -12.46
N PHE A 178 -12.89 -6.56 -11.67
CA PHE A 178 -12.37 -5.50 -10.80
C PHE A 178 -12.24 -4.15 -11.53
N TYR A 179 -11.68 -4.18 -12.74
CA TYR A 179 -11.44 -2.98 -13.55
C TYR A 179 -12.66 -2.46 -14.30
N LEU A 180 -13.74 -3.24 -14.38
CA LEU A 180 -14.99 -2.87 -15.04
C LEU A 180 -16.02 -2.30 -14.06
N GLU A 181 -16.04 -2.76 -12.82
CA GLU A 181 -17.15 -2.55 -11.89
C GLU A 181 -16.91 -1.48 -10.82
N ASN A 182 -15.76 -0.81 -10.82
CA ASN A 182 -15.40 0.25 -9.86
C ASN A 182 -15.58 -0.22 -8.40
N ARG A 183 -14.77 -1.20 -7.99
CA ARG A 183 -14.85 -1.91 -6.69
C ARG A 183 -14.63 -1.05 -5.44
N ARG A 184 -14.32 0.24 -5.58
CA ARG A 184 -14.29 1.22 -4.49
C ARG A 184 -15.64 1.88 -4.21
N ARG A 185 -16.72 1.52 -4.94
CA ARG A 185 -18.03 2.20 -4.81
C ARG A 185 -18.61 2.14 -3.39
N TRP A 186 -18.28 1.11 -2.63
CA TRP A 186 -18.73 0.87 -1.26
C TRP A 186 -18.46 2.07 -0.32
N ILE A 187 -17.43 2.88 -0.57
CA ILE A 187 -17.11 4.05 0.28
C ILE A 187 -18.18 5.16 0.23
N TYR A 188 -19.01 5.16 -0.82
CA TYR A 188 -20.07 6.15 -1.02
C TYR A 188 -21.45 5.63 -0.59
N GLU A 189 -21.52 4.41 -0.09
CA GLU A 189 -22.77 3.81 0.37
C GLU A 189 -23.15 4.39 1.73
N GLU A 190 -24.45 4.63 1.92
CA GLU A 190 -24.97 5.07 3.22
C GLU A 190 -24.97 3.92 4.24
N GLU A 191 -25.01 2.67 3.76
CA GLU A 191 -25.01 1.48 4.59
C GLU A 191 -23.65 1.23 5.25
N ASP A 192 -23.68 0.66 6.46
CA ASP A 192 -22.47 0.21 7.12
C ASP A 192 -22.02 -1.14 6.55
N VAL A 193 -21.22 -1.08 5.48
CA VAL A 193 -20.67 -2.28 4.83
C VAL A 193 -19.85 -3.15 5.81
N MET A 194 -19.30 -2.59 6.89
CA MET A 194 -18.59 -3.37 7.91
C MET A 194 -19.52 -4.27 8.74
N GLU A 195 -20.83 -4.00 8.82
CA GLU A 195 -21.81 -4.90 9.46
C GLU A 195 -21.91 -6.26 8.77
N GLN A 196 -21.54 -6.34 7.50
CA GLN A 196 -21.50 -7.59 6.74
C GLN A 196 -20.26 -8.44 7.05
N THR A 197 -19.33 -7.90 7.86
CA THR A 197 -18.09 -8.57 8.26
C THR A 197 -18.08 -8.84 9.76
N PRO A 198 -17.28 -9.82 10.24
CA PRO A 198 -17.08 -10.01 11.68
C PRO A 198 -16.16 -8.94 12.31
N HIS A 199 -15.67 -7.97 11.53
CA HIS A 199 -14.64 -7.02 11.95
C HIS A 199 -15.25 -5.73 12.49
N ARG A 200 -14.68 -5.18 13.56
CA ARG A 200 -15.20 -3.95 14.18
C ARG A 200 -14.69 -2.69 13.49
N LEU A 201 -13.45 -2.73 13.00
CA LEU A 201 -12.75 -1.62 12.36
C LEU A 201 -11.93 -2.15 11.17
N GLY A 202 -11.91 -1.39 10.09
CA GLY A 202 -11.12 -1.64 8.89
C GLY A 202 -10.20 -0.49 8.53
N VAL A 203 -9.04 -0.78 7.93
CA VAL A 203 -8.15 0.22 7.31
C VAL A 203 -7.83 -0.23 5.88
N TYR A 204 -8.06 0.65 4.92
CA TYR A 204 -8.00 0.34 3.49
C TYR A 204 -7.19 1.37 2.72
N GLY A 205 -6.39 0.91 1.75
CA GLY A 205 -5.64 1.75 0.81
C GLY A 205 -6.48 2.11 -0.42
N HIS A 206 -5.86 2.10 -1.61
CA HIS A 206 -6.43 2.20 -2.96
C HIS A 206 -7.17 3.49 -3.34
N THR A 207 -7.97 4.02 -2.42
CA THR A 207 -8.87 5.16 -2.64
C THR A 207 -8.13 6.44 -2.29
N PRO A 208 -7.76 7.28 -3.27
CA PRO A 208 -6.99 8.47 -2.99
C PRO A 208 -7.75 9.42 -2.07
N VAL A 209 -7.13 9.72 -0.95
CA VAL A 209 -7.59 10.63 0.08
C VAL A 209 -6.78 11.91 -0.02
N ARG A 210 -7.42 13.08 -0.01
CA ARG A 210 -6.73 14.38 -0.04
C ARG A 210 -7.03 15.18 1.22
N GLY A 211 -5.98 15.69 1.88
CA GLY A 211 -6.09 16.76 2.87
C GLY A 211 -6.85 16.43 4.16
N GLY A 212 -6.95 15.17 4.58
CA GLY A 212 -7.65 14.82 5.81
C GLY A 212 -7.84 13.32 6.04
N VAL A 213 -8.43 12.98 7.18
CA VAL A 213 -8.84 11.60 7.49
C VAL A 213 -10.14 11.31 6.78
N ASN A 214 -10.17 10.25 5.98
CA ASN A 214 -11.39 9.81 5.32
C ASN A 214 -11.88 8.53 5.98
N ILE A 215 -13.17 8.56 6.32
CA ILE A 215 -13.83 7.49 7.04
C ILE A 215 -15.09 7.12 6.28
N ALA A 216 -15.32 5.82 6.09
CA ALA A 216 -16.50 5.24 5.47
C ALA A 216 -17.20 4.29 6.45
N SER A 217 -18.29 3.67 6.01
CA SER A 217 -19.03 2.64 6.77
C SER A 217 -19.34 3.10 8.19
N GLN A 218 -20.03 4.25 8.30
CA GLN A 218 -20.49 4.82 9.57
C GLN A 218 -19.40 5.01 10.64
N GLY A 219 -18.14 5.23 10.23
CA GLY A 219 -17.04 5.45 11.16
C GLY A 219 -16.10 4.25 11.32
N ARG A 220 -16.44 3.09 10.75
CA ARG A 220 -15.74 1.81 10.98
C ARG A 220 -14.72 1.44 9.91
N ALA A 221 -14.52 2.29 8.91
CA ALA A 221 -13.54 2.06 7.85
C ALA A 221 -12.68 3.31 7.64
N VAL A 222 -11.38 3.23 7.93
CA VAL A 222 -10.42 4.31 7.68
C VAL A 222 -9.78 4.12 6.31
N LEU A 223 -9.78 5.16 5.48
CA LEU A 223 -9.14 5.17 4.17
C LEU A 223 -7.76 5.83 4.27
N LEU A 224 -6.72 5.11 3.87
CA LEU A 224 -5.31 5.45 4.04
C LEU A 224 -4.56 5.34 2.71
N ASP A 225 -4.95 6.12 1.70
CA ASP A 225 -4.16 6.35 0.47
C ASP A 225 -3.97 7.86 0.23
N THR A 226 -3.12 8.49 1.04
CA THR A 226 -2.69 9.89 0.85
C THR A 226 -1.30 9.98 0.23
N ASN A 227 -0.51 8.92 0.38
CA ASN A 227 0.90 8.89 0.01
C ASN A 227 1.10 9.03 -1.50
N GLY A 228 0.12 8.67 -2.34
CA GLY A 228 0.13 8.93 -3.78
C GLY A 228 0.05 10.41 -4.20
N HIS A 229 -0.33 11.33 -3.29
CA HIS A 229 -0.62 12.73 -3.64
C HIS A 229 0.47 13.72 -3.18
N GLY A 230 1.13 14.38 -4.14
CA GLY A 230 2.08 15.46 -3.85
C GLY A 230 3.11 15.08 -2.78
N ASP A 231 3.33 16.00 -1.85
CA ASP A 231 4.25 15.80 -0.71
C ASP A 231 3.53 15.34 0.55
N GLU A 232 2.23 15.01 0.47
CA GLU A 232 1.49 14.42 1.58
C GLU A 232 2.11 13.07 1.91
N TYR A 233 2.38 12.84 3.19
CA TYR A 233 2.85 11.56 3.66
C TYR A 233 2.21 11.25 5.01
N THR A 234 1.51 10.13 5.10
CA THR A 234 0.85 9.71 6.32
C THR A 234 1.03 8.22 6.57
N TYR A 235 0.88 7.86 7.84
CA TYR A 235 0.77 6.49 8.29
C TYR A 235 -0.11 6.48 9.54
N LEU A 236 -0.68 5.32 9.83
CA LEU A 236 -1.55 5.11 10.99
C LEU A 236 -0.79 4.31 12.05
N ASP A 237 -0.69 4.88 13.24
CA ASP A 237 -0.22 4.20 14.44
C ASP A 237 -1.46 3.69 15.20
N VAL A 238 -1.59 2.36 15.31
CA VAL A 238 -2.73 1.71 15.95
C VAL A 238 -2.25 0.98 17.20
N ARG A 239 -2.77 1.35 18.37
CA ARG A 239 -2.60 0.55 19.58
C ARG A 239 -3.88 -0.18 19.89
N ILE A 240 -3.74 -1.47 20.17
CA ILE A 240 -4.86 -2.36 20.40
C ILE A 240 -4.75 -2.95 21.80
N ASP A 241 -5.75 -2.73 22.63
CA ASP A 241 -5.84 -3.27 23.98
C ASP A 241 -7.24 -3.86 24.25
N GLU A 242 -7.53 -4.22 25.49
CA GLU A 242 -8.82 -4.81 25.86
C GLU A 242 -9.99 -3.84 25.66
N ASP A 243 -9.74 -2.54 25.79
CA ASP A 243 -10.76 -1.48 25.80
C ASP A 243 -11.07 -0.97 24.39
N GLY A 244 -10.12 -1.04 23.45
CA GLY A 244 -10.36 -0.50 22.11
C GLY A 244 -9.17 -0.48 21.14
N TYR A 245 -9.35 0.33 20.11
CA TYR A 245 -8.33 0.74 19.16
C TYR A 245 -8.02 2.22 19.37
N HIS A 246 -6.77 2.54 19.69
CA HIS A 246 -6.28 3.91 19.71
C HIS A 246 -5.61 4.19 18.36
N LEU A 247 -6.20 5.10 17.59
CA LEU A 247 -5.78 5.43 16.23
C LEU A 247 -5.11 6.80 16.22
N ARG A 248 -3.84 6.83 15.81
CA ARG A 248 -3.13 8.09 15.62
C ARG A 248 -2.60 8.17 14.20
N MET A 249 -3.20 9.03 13.40
CA MET A 249 -2.66 9.32 12.07
C MET A 249 -1.55 10.34 12.20
N ARG A 250 -0.43 10.10 11.53
CA ARG A 250 0.72 11.00 11.49
C ARG A 250 0.76 11.69 10.13
N GLY A 251 1.14 12.96 10.09
CA GLY A 251 1.03 13.81 8.88
C GLY A 251 -0.30 14.57 8.77
N LEU A 252 -1.34 14.13 9.48
CA LEU A 252 -2.62 14.82 9.67
C LEU A 252 -2.95 14.80 11.16
N PHE A 253 -3.45 15.89 11.75
CA PHE A 253 -3.79 15.92 13.18
C PHE A 253 -5.06 15.10 13.44
N PHE A 254 -4.90 13.80 13.72
CA PHE A 254 -5.97 12.87 14.10
C PHE A 254 -5.49 11.89 15.17
N ASP A 255 -6.22 11.81 16.28
CA ASP A 255 -5.94 10.99 17.46
C ASP A 255 -7.30 10.60 18.08
N GLU A 256 -7.72 9.35 17.90
CA GLU A 256 -9.08 8.88 18.25
C GLU A 256 -9.05 7.55 19.01
N LEU A 257 -10.03 7.34 19.89
CA LEU A 257 -10.26 6.10 20.62
C LEU A 257 -11.57 5.46 20.13
N ILE A 258 -11.47 4.25 19.58
CA ILE A 258 -12.62 3.44 19.16
C ILE A 258 -12.78 2.29 20.15
N ALA A 259 -13.84 2.34 20.95
CA ALA A 259 -14.15 1.29 21.91
C ALA A 259 -14.37 -0.05 21.20
N ARG A 260 -13.94 -1.13 21.85
CA ARG A 260 -14.12 -2.47 21.29
C ARG A 260 -15.56 -2.89 21.27
#